data_AF-A0A1S3IPF7-F1
#
_entry.id   AF-A0A1S3IPF7-F1
#
_cell.length_a   1.000
_cell.length_b   1.000
_cell.length_c   1.000
_cell.angle_alpha   90.00
_cell.angle_beta   90.00
_cell.angle_gamma   90.00
#
_symmetry.space_group_name_H-M   'P 1'
#
loop_
_entity.id
_entity.type
_entity.pdbx_description
1 polymer ?
#
loop_
_entity_poly.entity_id
_entity_poly.type
_entity_poly.pdbx_seq_one_letter_code
_entity_poly.pdbx_strand_id
1 'polypeptide(L)'
;MELARTRRFLTSCIMIFSCINKGPATAILVTSSPTAVATQQPATTDHVHLLLQVQNYLLQLQSTAVDHKQLLMTVKDKINDLKATDEYLRQNLTQQGQTINLQSKKQQEKLDVVDQKTVNITEILKDLETAISELQNGTIKQRIITKTIEKELSFLSNNLTSFQTVLEGQVQQNNRQEAQMKIMELALQHQLSLITKLEEKGATLTSTVNNLTDAGVFGFTRYGTSLYRLVNVAATWAEAEVNCQLLHPEAHLATVESENENKFILGLIKKEKKVTWFGGSDAVTEGQWRWWNKKLFTYTNWGAGQPDDHKTGEDCVDILTDGKWNDSPCNYKRPFICEIDSA
;
A
#
# COMPACT_ATOMS: atom_id res chain seq x y z
N MET A 1 8.97 25.25 -11.57
CA MET A 1 9.80 26.46 -11.35
C MET A 1 10.24 26.61 -9.89
N GLU A 2 9.53 26.02 -8.91
CA GLU A 2 9.92 26.00 -7.49
C GLU A 2 11.06 25.02 -7.14
N LEU A 3 11.10 23.82 -7.72
CA LEU A 3 12.19 22.84 -7.48
C LEU A 3 13.61 23.35 -7.83
N ALA A 4 13.73 24.31 -8.75
CA ALA A 4 15.01 24.91 -9.12
C ALA A 4 15.48 26.01 -8.14
N ARG A 5 14.55 26.62 -7.39
CA ARG A 5 14.88 27.61 -6.34
C ARG A 5 15.33 26.92 -5.06
N THR A 6 14.72 25.78 -4.69
CA THR A 6 15.10 24.99 -3.51
C THR A 6 16.51 24.41 -3.63
N ARG A 7 16.92 23.98 -4.82
CA ARG A 7 18.27 23.44 -5.07
C ARG A 7 19.37 24.49 -4.91
N ARG A 8 19.12 25.76 -5.23
CA ARG A 8 20.12 26.84 -5.06
C ARG A 8 20.29 27.28 -3.60
N PHE A 9 19.24 27.16 -2.78
CA PHE A 9 19.30 27.53 -1.36
C PHE A 9 20.05 26.51 -0.50
N LEU A 10 19.92 25.21 -0.79
CA LEU A 10 20.67 24.16 -0.08
C LEU A 10 22.18 24.21 -0.36
N THR A 11 22.62 24.49 -1.59
CA THR A 11 24.06 24.58 -1.90
C THR A 11 24.74 25.77 -1.20
N SER A 12 24.01 26.87 -0.98
CA SER A 12 24.53 28.03 -0.24
C SER A 12 24.63 27.79 1.26
N CYS A 13 23.73 26.99 1.87
CA CYS A 13 23.80 26.69 3.31
C CYS A 13 24.93 25.70 3.67
N ILE A 14 25.24 24.76 2.78
CA ILE A 14 26.34 23.78 2.99
C ILE A 14 27.72 24.48 2.98
N MET A 15 27.89 25.56 2.20
CA MET A 15 29.14 26.32 2.15
C MET A 15 29.39 27.14 3.43
N ILE A 16 28.35 27.57 4.14
CA ILE A 16 28.49 28.36 5.38
C ILE A 16 28.97 27.48 6.56
N PHE A 17 28.56 26.20 6.60
CA PHE A 17 28.96 25.28 7.67
C PHE A 17 30.45 24.87 7.63
N SER A 18 31.12 25.00 6.47
CA SER A 18 32.54 24.64 6.32
C SER A 18 33.51 25.71 6.87
N CYS A 19 33.05 26.95 7.08
CA CYS A 19 33.93 28.06 7.47
C CYS A 19 34.05 28.30 8.99
N ILE A 20 33.23 27.68 9.84
CA ILE A 20 33.20 28.01 11.28
C ILE A 20 34.20 27.18 12.11
N ASN A 21 34.81 26.13 11.56
CA ASN A 21 35.60 25.17 12.34
C ASN A 21 37.11 25.21 12.04
N LYS A 22 37.77 26.38 12.15
CA LYS A 22 39.24 26.50 12.28
C LYS A 22 39.65 27.73 13.09
N GLY A 23 40.03 27.55 14.36
CA GLY A 23 40.73 28.54 15.18
C GLY A 23 40.96 28.04 16.62
N PRO A 24 42.18 28.13 17.20
CA PRO A 24 42.54 27.43 18.44
C PRO A 24 42.24 28.22 19.72
N ALA A 25 42.16 27.48 20.82
CA ALA A 25 41.95 27.95 22.18
C ALA A 25 43.14 28.73 22.76
N THR A 26 42.85 29.75 23.56
CA THR A 26 43.76 30.29 24.59
C THR A 26 42.95 30.82 25.78
N ALA A 27 43.34 30.36 26.98
CA ALA A 27 42.83 30.81 28.27
C ALA A 27 43.56 32.09 28.72
N ILE A 28 42.83 33.05 29.33
CA ILE A 28 43.41 34.15 30.12
C ILE A 28 42.54 34.37 31.37
N LEU A 29 43.16 34.26 32.55
CA LEU A 29 42.67 34.69 33.87
C LEU A 29 42.81 36.21 34.02
N VAL A 30 41.80 36.93 34.51
CA VAL A 30 41.99 38.23 35.20
C VAL A 30 40.90 38.47 36.27
N THR A 31 41.35 38.98 37.42
CA THR A 31 40.64 39.37 38.63
C THR A 31 40.07 40.82 38.60
N SER A 32 39.00 41.03 39.38
CA SER A 32 38.52 42.25 40.09
C SER A 32 38.13 43.56 39.35
N SER A 33 36.82 43.87 39.49
CA SER A 33 36.17 45.17 39.82
C SER A 33 35.90 46.24 38.74
N PRO A 34 34.83 47.08 38.92
CA PRO A 34 33.85 47.34 37.87
C PRO A 34 33.73 48.81 37.43
N THR A 35 33.40 49.04 36.15
CA THR A 35 32.39 50.01 35.66
C THR A 35 32.47 50.12 34.15
N ALA A 36 31.39 49.75 33.44
CA ALA A 36 30.82 50.46 32.30
C ALA A 36 29.77 49.55 31.64
N VAL A 37 28.51 49.95 31.76
CA VAL A 37 27.39 49.37 31.01
C VAL A 37 27.57 49.75 29.54
N ALA A 38 27.87 48.74 28.72
CA ALA A 38 27.52 48.71 27.31
C ALA A 38 26.85 47.35 27.10
N THR A 39 25.54 47.37 26.91
CA THR A 39 24.71 46.21 26.62
C THR A 39 25.14 45.58 25.30
N GLN A 40 26.04 44.60 25.35
CA GLN A 40 26.14 43.57 24.31
C GLN A 40 25.09 42.52 24.61
N GLN A 41 23.96 42.63 23.93
CA GLN A 41 23.00 41.54 23.78
C GLN A 41 23.71 40.42 23.01
N PRO A 42 23.68 39.16 23.49
CA PRO A 42 24.61 38.15 23.00
C PRO A 42 24.17 37.65 21.63
N ALA A 43 25.11 37.62 20.67
CA ALA A 43 24.94 37.04 19.33
C ALA A 43 24.55 35.54 19.32
N THR A 44 24.33 34.94 20.49
CA THR A 44 23.86 33.56 20.68
C THR A 44 22.34 33.43 20.56
N THR A 45 21.57 34.50 20.80
CA THR A 45 20.10 34.46 20.76
C THR A 45 19.55 34.31 19.34
N ASP A 46 20.18 34.95 18.35
CA ASP A 46 19.75 34.87 16.93
C ASP A 46 20.00 33.50 16.31
N HIS A 47 21.12 32.84 16.64
CA HIS A 47 21.40 31.49 16.14
C HIS A 47 20.47 30.43 16.74
N VAL A 48 20.15 30.55 18.04
CA VAL A 48 19.21 29.64 18.71
C VAL A 48 17.79 29.82 18.15
N HIS A 49 17.37 31.06 17.89
CA HIS A 49 16.09 31.34 17.26
C HIS A 49 16.00 30.79 15.82
N LEU A 50 17.07 30.94 15.04
CA LEU A 50 17.14 30.38 13.68
C LEU A 50 17.08 28.84 13.71
N LEU A 51 17.75 28.20 14.66
CA LEU A 51 17.72 26.74 14.85
C LEU A 51 16.30 26.25 15.20
N LEU A 52 15.60 26.95 16.10
CA LEU A 52 14.21 26.64 16.45
C LEU A 52 13.26 26.82 15.25
N GLN A 53 13.46 27.83 14.42
CA GLN A 53 12.68 28.03 13.21
C GLN A 53 12.91 26.92 12.19
N VAL A 54 14.17 26.51 11.97
CA VAL A 54 14.51 25.40 11.10
C VAL A 54 13.93 24.09 11.64
N GLN A 55 14.01 23.85 12.95
CA GLN A 55 13.44 22.66 13.59
C GLN A 55 11.92 22.61 13.44
N ASN A 56 11.22 23.72 13.69
CA ASN A 56 9.77 23.81 13.50
C ASN A 56 9.37 23.58 12.04
N TYR A 57 10.14 24.11 11.09
CA TYR A 57 9.91 23.89 9.67
C TYR A 57 10.11 22.42 9.27
N LEU A 58 11.15 21.77 9.79
CA LEU A 58 11.39 20.33 9.57
C LEU A 58 10.28 19.46 10.17
N LEU A 59 9.79 19.80 11.37
CA LEU A 59 8.65 19.12 12.01
C LEU A 59 7.36 19.27 11.18
N GLN A 60 7.09 20.45 10.62
CA GLN A 60 5.96 20.67 9.72
C GLN A 60 6.06 19.83 8.43
N LEU A 61 7.25 19.74 7.85
CA LEU A 61 7.49 18.88 6.68
C LEU A 61 7.28 17.40 7.00
N GLN A 62 7.71 16.94 8.18
CA GLN A 62 7.49 15.56 8.64
C GLN A 62 6.00 15.26 8.86
N SER A 63 5.27 16.14 9.56
CA SER A 63 3.82 16.01 9.77
C SER A 63 3.08 15.87 8.44
N THR A 64 3.42 16.74 7.47
CA THR A 64 2.79 16.72 6.14
C THR A 64 3.09 15.41 5.40
N ALA A 65 4.29 14.84 5.56
CA ALA A 65 4.64 13.55 4.95
C ALA A 65 3.88 12.38 5.59
N VAL A 66 3.67 12.41 6.91
CA VAL A 66 2.83 11.43 7.64
C VAL A 66 1.38 11.50 7.17
N ASP A 67 0.82 12.70 7.05
CA ASP A 67 -0.54 12.91 6.55
C ASP A 67 -0.72 12.37 5.13
N HIS A 68 0.26 12.60 4.24
CA HIS A 68 0.26 12.03 2.89
C HIS A 68 0.36 10.51 2.89
N LYS A 69 1.13 9.90 3.80
CA LYS A 69 1.22 8.44 3.95
C LYS A 69 -0.10 7.84 4.39
N GLN A 70 -0.81 8.47 5.33
CA GLN A 70 -2.13 8.04 5.77
C GLN A 70 -3.18 8.15 4.66
N LEU A 71 -3.15 9.23 3.88
CA LEU A 71 -4.01 9.40 2.71
C LEU A 71 -3.74 8.30 1.66
N LEU A 72 -2.47 7.95 1.44
CA LEU A 72 -2.08 6.89 0.51
C LEU A 72 -2.58 5.51 0.97
N MET A 73 -2.50 5.20 2.27
CA MET A 73 -3.13 3.98 2.83
C MET A 73 -4.64 3.96 2.57
N THR A 74 -5.31 5.08 2.84
CA THR A 74 -6.76 5.23 2.60
C THR A 74 -7.13 5.02 1.13
N VAL A 75 -6.32 5.53 0.20
CA VAL A 75 -6.52 5.33 -1.25
C VAL A 75 -6.31 3.85 -1.62
N LYS A 76 -5.32 3.19 -1.04
CA LYS A 76 -5.06 1.76 -1.26
C LYS A 76 -6.24 0.89 -0.80
N ASP A 77 -6.78 1.19 0.38
CA ASP A 77 -7.95 0.47 0.91
C ASP A 77 -9.17 0.64 -0.01
N LYS A 78 -9.44 1.86 -0.47
CA LYS A 78 -10.52 2.12 -1.44
C LYS A 78 -10.34 1.39 -2.77
N ILE A 79 -9.10 1.27 -3.26
CA ILE A 79 -8.80 0.49 -4.46
C ILE A 79 -9.13 -1.00 -4.23
N ASN A 80 -8.81 -1.55 -3.06
CA ASN A 80 -9.14 -2.93 -2.72
C ASN A 80 -10.66 -3.15 -2.65
N ASP A 81 -11.40 -2.22 -2.06
CA ASP A 81 -12.87 -2.28 -2.00
C ASP A 81 -13.50 -2.26 -3.41
N LEU A 82 -12.97 -1.42 -4.31
CA LEU A 82 -13.38 -1.37 -5.72
C LEU A 82 -13.11 -2.69 -6.44
N LYS A 83 -11.96 -3.33 -6.19
CA LYS A 83 -11.64 -4.65 -6.76
C LYS A 83 -12.58 -5.74 -6.27
N ALA A 84 -12.86 -5.79 -4.98
CA ALA A 84 -13.80 -6.75 -4.42
C ALA A 84 -15.20 -6.59 -5.02
N THR A 85 -15.62 -5.33 -5.24
CA THR A 85 -16.90 -5.02 -5.88
C THR A 85 -16.92 -5.45 -7.35
N ASP A 86 -15.86 -5.17 -8.12
CA ASP A 86 -15.73 -5.59 -9.53
C ASP A 86 -15.82 -7.11 -9.67
N GLU A 87 -15.11 -7.85 -8.83
CA GLU A 87 -15.11 -9.30 -8.81
C GLU A 87 -16.50 -9.87 -8.50
N TYR A 88 -17.18 -9.33 -7.50
CA TYR A 88 -18.56 -9.72 -7.17
C TYR A 88 -19.52 -9.50 -8.36
N LEU A 89 -19.43 -8.35 -9.03
CA LEU A 89 -20.26 -8.04 -10.20
C LEU A 89 -19.98 -9.00 -11.37
N ARG A 90 -18.70 -9.34 -11.63
CA ARG A 90 -18.31 -10.32 -12.67
C ARG A 90 -18.93 -11.69 -12.43
N GLN A 91 -18.88 -12.17 -11.19
CA GLN A 91 -19.42 -13.48 -10.84
C GLN A 91 -20.94 -13.52 -11.05
N ASN A 92 -21.65 -12.49 -10.60
CA ASN A 92 -23.10 -12.37 -10.79
C ASN A 92 -23.50 -12.30 -12.27
N LEU A 93 -22.81 -11.47 -13.06
CA LEU A 93 -23.02 -11.38 -14.51
C LEU A 93 -22.77 -12.71 -15.21
N THR A 94 -21.73 -13.44 -14.81
CA THR A 94 -21.43 -14.77 -15.35
C THR A 94 -22.55 -15.78 -15.07
N GLN A 95 -23.04 -15.82 -13.82
CA GLN A 95 -24.14 -16.71 -13.43
C GLN A 95 -25.46 -16.37 -14.16
N GLN A 96 -25.78 -15.08 -14.30
CA GLN A 96 -26.92 -14.63 -15.10
C GLN A 96 -26.75 -15.00 -16.57
N GLY A 97 -25.54 -14.83 -17.12
CA GLY A 97 -25.07 -15.32 -18.42
C GLY A 97 -25.46 -16.76 -18.69
N GLN A 98 -25.03 -17.65 -17.81
CA GLN A 98 -25.29 -19.09 -17.93
C GLN A 98 -26.79 -19.41 -17.85
N THR A 99 -27.52 -18.73 -16.97
CA THR A 99 -28.97 -18.93 -16.80
C THR A 99 -29.74 -18.54 -18.06
N ILE A 100 -29.44 -17.36 -18.63
CA ILE A 100 -30.08 -16.86 -19.85
C ILE A 100 -29.73 -17.76 -21.05
N ASN A 101 -28.46 -18.18 -21.18
CA ASN A 101 -28.05 -19.09 -22.26
C ASN A 101 -28.81 -20.43 -22.18
N LEU A 102 -28.92 -21.02 -20.98
CA LEU A 102 -29.67 -22.25 -20.78
C LEU A 102 -31.17 -22.08 -21.08
N GLN A 103 -31.78 -20.95 -20.69
CA GLN A 103 -33.17 -20.64 -21.00
C GLN A 103 -33.38 -20.45 -22.50
N SER A 104 -32.49 -19.73 -23.18
CA SER A 104 -32.52 -19.51 -24.62
C SER A 104 -32.43 -20.84 -25.38
N LYS A 105 -31.49 -21.70 -25.01
CA LYS A 105 -31.35 -23.04 -25.61
C LYS A 105 -32.62 -23.89 -25.45
N LYS A 106 -33.19 -23.95 -24.25
CA LYS A 106 -34.45 -24.67 -23.98
C LYS A 106 -35.63 -24.12 -24.78
N GLN A 107 -35.66 -22.81 -25.04
CA GLN A 107 -36.72 -22.20 -25.84
C GLN A 107 -36.52 -22.42 -27.33
N GLN A 108 -35.27 -22.42 -27.81
CA GLN A 108 -34.95 -22.77 -29.19
C GLN A 108 -35.34 -24.22 -29.50
N GLU A 109 -35.01 -25.17 -28.62
CA GLU A 109 -35.42 -26.58 -28.78
C GLU A 109 -36.96 -26.73 -28.86
N LYS A 110 -37.71 -25.91 -28.10
CA LYS A 110 -39.18 -25.88 -28.17
C LYS A 110 -39.67 -25.28 -29.49
N LEU A 111 -39.01 -24.22 -29.98
CA LEU A 111 -39.36 -23.59 -31.25
C LEU A 111 -39.13 -24.55 -32.41
N ASP A 112 -38.00 -25.26 -32.44
CA ASP A 112 -37.68 -26.26 -33.47
C ASP A 112 -38.74 -27.39 -33.52
N VAL A 113 -39.21 -27.84 -32.35
CA VAL A 113 -40.30 -28.84 -32.25
C VAL A 113 -41.63 -28.27 -32.76
N VAL A 114 -41.93 -27.00 -32.47
CA VAL A 114 -43.14 -26.33 -32.96
C VAL A 114 -43.07 -26.16 -34.47
N ASP A 115 -41.95 -25.70 -35.01
CA ASP A 115 -41.74 -25.53 -36.46
C ASP A 115 -41.91 -26.86 -37.21
N GLN A 116 -41.33 -27.95 -36.69
CA GLN A 116 -41.52 -29.28 -37.26
C GLN A 116 -43.00 -29.70 -37.26
N LYS A 117 -43.73 -29.44 -36.17
CA LYS A 117 -45.16 -29.76 -36.09
C LYS A 117 -45.99 -28.87 -37.02
N THR A 118 -45.62 -27.60 -37.20
CA THR A 118 -46.27 -26.68 -38.14
C THR A 118 -46.14 -27.15 -39.57
N VAL A 119 -44.96 -27.63 -39.99
CA VAL A 119 -44.77 -28.21 -41.33
C VAL A 119 -45.69 -29.41 -41.54
N ASN A 120 -45.71 -30.37 -40.60
CA ASN A 120 -46.57 -31.54 -40.70
C ASN A 120 -48.07 -31.18 -40.76
N ILE A 121 -48.50 -30.22 -39.94
CA ILE A 121 -49.90 -29.74 -39.96
C ILE A 121 -50.21 -29.09 -41.31
N THR A 122 -49.31 -28.28 -41.85
CA THR A 122 -49.50 -27.58 -43.14
C THR A 122 -49.68 -28.58 -44.30
N GLU A 123 -48.93 -29.68 -44.30
CA GLU A 123 -49.12 -30.77 -45.28
C GLU A 123 -50.50 -31.43 -45.12
N ILE A 124 -50.92 -31.75 -43.90
CA ILE A 124 -52.25 -32.31 -43.62
C ILE A 124 -53.37 -31.35 -44.04
N LEU A 125 -53.22 -30.05 -43.77
CA LEU A 125 -54.17 -29.02 -44.19
C LEU A 125 -54.34 -29.00 -45.71
N LYS A 126 -53.24 -29.08 -46.46
CA LYS A 126 -53.25 -29.10 -47.92
C LYS A 126 -53.98 -30.33 -48.48
N ASP A 127 -53.80 -31.50 -47.87
CA ASP A 127 -54.50 -32.72 -48.25
C ASP A 127 -56.01 -32.62 -47.95
N LEU A 128 -56.37 -32.06 -46.80
CA LEU A 128 -57.76 -31.81 -46.42
C LEU A 128 -58.45 -30.78 -47.32
N GLU A 129 -57.77 -29.69 -47.69
CA GLU A 129 -58.28 -28.68 -48.63
C GLU A 129 -58.58 -29.30 -50.00
N THR A 130 -57.71 -30.20 -50.45
CA THR A 130 -57.90 -30.95 -51.70
C THR A 130 -59.14 -31.83 -51.62
N ALA A 131 -59.30 -32.61 -50.54
CA ALA A 131 -60.47 -33.46 -50.32
C ALA A 131 -61.78 -32.66 -50.13
N ILE A 132 -61.70 -31.48 -49.49
CA ILE A 132 -62.83 -30.56 -49.32
C ILE A 132 -63.30 -30.01 -50.68
N SER A 133 -62.37 -29.63 -51.56
CA SER A 133 -62.68 -29.15 -52.92
C SER A 133 -63.47 -30.19 -53.72
N GLU A 134 -63.13 -31.47 -53.56
CA GLU A 134 -63.89 -32.59 -54.15
C GLU A 134 -65.30 -32.74 -53.56
N LEU A 135 -65.45 -32.54 -52.24
CA LEU A 135 -66.72 -32.65 -51.50
C LEU A 135 -67.67 -31.45 -51.71
N GLN A 136 -67.15 -30.27 -52.08
CA GLN A 136 -67.98 -29.07 -52.34
C GLN A 136 -68.96 -29.28 -53.51
N ASN A 137 -68.62 -30.16 -54.45
CA ASN A 137 -69.51 -30.60 -55.54
C ASN A 137 -70.49 -31.71 -55.13
N GLY A 138 -70.46 -32.15 -53.87
CA GLY A 138 -71.31 -33.19 -53.31
C GLY A 138 -72.66 -32.72 -52.78
N THR A 139 -73.31 -33.61 -52.02
CA THR A 139 -74.64 -33.44 -51.42
C THR A 139 -74.69 -32.33 -50.36
N ILE A 140 -75.90 -31.82 -50.04
CA ILE A 140 -76.09 -30.77 -49.03
C ILE A 140 -75.46 -31.15 -47.67
N LYS A 141 -75.59 -32.42 -47.23
CA LYS A 141 -74.95 -32.92 -46.00
C LYS A 141 -73.42 -32.81 -46.05
N GLN A 142 -72.80 -33.14 -47.17
CA GLN A 142 -71.36 -33.01 -47.36
C GLN A 142 -70.92 -31.53 -47.27
N ARG A 143 -71.66 -30.60 -47.88
CA ARG A 143 -71.34 -29.15 -47.81
C ARG A 143 -71.43 -28.57 -46.39
N ILE A 144 -72.36 -29.04 -45.55
CA ILE A 144 -72.47 -28.59 -44.15
C ILE A 144 -71.29 -29.10 -43.32
N ILE A 145 -70.89 -30.36 -43.54
CA ILE A 145 -69.72 -30.96 -42.88
C ILE A 145 -68.45 -30.21 -43.29
N THR A 146 -68.28 -29.93 -44.58
CA THR A 146 -67.17 -29.13 -45.12
C THR A 146 -67.02 -27.78 -44.41
N LYS A 147 -68.10 -26.99 -44.29
CA LYS A 147 -68.04 -25.68 -43.60
C LYS A 147 -67.66 -25.78 -42.12
N THR A 148 -68.04 -26.87 -41.46
CA THR A 148 -67.70 -27.09 -40.06
C THR A 148 -66.22 -27.42 -39.90
N ILE A 149 -65.69 -28.27 -40.78
CA ILE A 149 -64.27 -28.64 -40.83
C ILE A 149 -63.39 -27.42 -41.18
N GLU A 150 -63.78 -26.62 -42.18
CA GLU A 150 -63.07 -25.37 -42.55
C GLU A 150 -62.93 -24.42 -41.35
N LYS A 151 -63.98 -24.30 -40.52
CA LYS A 151 -63.97 -23.46 -39.32
C LYS A 151 -63.00 -23.98 -38.26
N GLU A 152 -62.99 -25.28 -38.00
CA GLU A 152 -62.07 -25.89 -37.03
C GLU A 152 -60.62 -25.84 -37.50
N LEU A 153 -60.36 -26.05 -38.79
CA LEU A 153 -59.02 -25.91 -39.40
C LEU A 153 -58.51 -24.48 -39.29
N SER A 154 -59.35 -23.49 -39.61
CA SER A 154 -58.99 -22.08 -39.45
C SER A 154 -58.68 -21.73 -37.99
N PHE A 155 -59.46 -22.24 -37.03
CA PHE A 155 -59.20 -22.02 -35.61
C PHE A 155 -57.86 -22.63 -35.15
N LEU A 156 -57.56 -23.87 -35.57
CA LEU A 156 -56.30 -24.53 -35.26
C LEU A 156 -55.10 -23.80 -35.89
N SER A 157 -55.20 -23.40 -37.16
CA SER A 157 -54.17 -22.63 -37.84
C SER A 157 -53.87 -21.32 -37.12
N ASN A 158 -54.91 -20.56 -36.75
CA ASN A 158 -54.74 -19.28 -36.04
C ASN A 158 -54.08 -19.47 -34.67
N ASN A 159 -54.45 -20.51 -33.91
CA ASN A 159 -53.82 -20.82 -32.64
C ASN A 159 -52.35 -21.21 -32.81
N LEU A 160 -52.01 -22.01 -33.83
CA LEU A 160 -50.65 -22.42 -34.10
C LEU A 160 -49.75 -21.23 -34.45
N THR A 161 -50.22 -20.34 -35.32
CA THR A 161 -49.53 -19.10 -35.66
C THR A 161 -49.35 -18.22 -34.43
N SER A 162 -50.38 -18.10 -33.57
CA SER A 162 -50.27 -17.35 -32.32
C SER A 162 -49.22 -17.92 -31.37
N PHE A 163 -49.17 -19.25 -31.19
CA PHE A 163 -48.14 -19.90 -30.37
C PHE A 163 -46.73 -19.68 -30.93
N GLN A 164 -46.57 -19.76 -32.26
CA GLN A 164 -45.29 -19.52 -32.93
C GLN A 164 -44.81 -18.08 -32.72
N THR A 165 -45.68 -17.08 -32.93
CA THR A 165 -45.34 -15.67 -32.71
C THR A 165 -44.91 -15.38 -31.26
N VAL A 166 -45.57 -16.02 -30.28
CA VAL A 166 -45.19 -15.87 -28.86
C VAL A 166 -43.79 -16.44 -28.58
N LEU A 167 -43.47 -17.62 -29.12
CA LEU A 167 -42.16 -18.24 -28.95
C LEU A 167 -41.04 -17.43 -29.64
N GLU A 168 -41.28 -16.99 -30.88
CA GLU A 168 -40.35 -16.11 -31.61
C GLU A 168 -40.07 -14.81 -30.84
N GLY A 169 -41.11 -14.19 -30.28
CA GLY A 169 -40.99 -13.01 -29.43
C GLY A 169 -40.12 -13.25 -28.19
N GLN A 170 -40.29 -14.41 -27.55
CA GLN A 170 -39.51 -14.78 -26.38
C GLN A 170 -38.03 -15.05 -26.71
N VAL A 171 -37.74 -15.73 -27.83
CA VAL A 171 -36.37 -15.94 -28.33
C VAL A 171 -35.69 -14.59 -28.62
N GLN A 172 -36.40 -13.68 -29.30
CA GLN A 172 -35.86 -12.34 -29.56
C GLN A 172 -35.59 -11.56 -28.26
N GLN A 173 -36.44 -11.68 -27.24
CA GLN A 173 -36.24 -11.03 -25.96
C GLN A 173 -34.98 -11.56 -25.25
N ASN A 174 -34.75 -12.88 -25.26
CA ASN A 174 -33.54 -13.46 -24.69
C ASN A 174 -32.28 -13.01 -25.44
N ASN A 175 -32.33 -12.95 -26.77
CA ASN A 175 -31.20 -12.47 -27.59
C ASN A 175 -30.86 -11.01 -27.25
N ARG A 176 -31.87 -10.17 -27.00
CA ARG A 176 -31.65 -8.79 -26.53
C ARG A 176 -31.01 -8.74 -25.14
N GLN A 177 -31.45 -9.58 -24.21
CA GLN A 177 -30.87 -9.67 -22.86
C GLN A 177 -29.41 -10.15 -22.91
N GLU A 178 -29.09 -11.13 -23.75
CA GLU A 178 -27.71 -11.59 -23.96
C GLU A 178 -26.83 -10.47 -24.52
N ALA A 179 -27.32 -9.71 -25.51
CA ALA A 179 -26.60 -8.55 -26.05
C ALA A 179 -26.35 -7.47 -24.99
N GLN A 180 -27.34 -7.18 -24.14
CA GLN A 180 -27.19 -6.24 -23.02
C GLN A 180 -26.13 -6.69 -22.02
N MET A 181 -26.08 -7.99 -21.67
CA MET A 181 -25.06 -8.51 -20.77
C MET A 181 -23.65 -8.43 -21.36
N LYS A 182 -23.47 -8.69 -22.66
CA LYS A 182 -22.16 -8.51 -23.33
C LYS A 182 -21.67 -7.07 -23.26
N ILE A 183 -22.56 -6.10 -23.41
CA ILE A 183 -22.23 -4.67 -23.26
C ILE A 183 -21.80 -4.37 -21.83
N MET A 184 -22.51 -4.92 -20.83
CA MET A 184 -22.16 -4.73 -19.42
C MET A 184 -20.83 -5.38 -19.06
N GLU A 185 -20.52 -6.55 -19.61
CA GLU A 185 -19.23 -7.22 -19.46
C GLU A 185 -18.08 -6.37 -20.03
N LEU A 186 -18.25 -5.80 -21.23
CA LEU A 186 -17.26 -4.89 -21.82
C LEU A 186 -17.05 -3.63 -20.97
N ALA A 187 -18.13 -3.07 -20.41
CA ALA A 187 -18.03 -1.92 -19.50
C ALA A 187 -17.23 -2.28 -18.24
N LEU A 188 -17.43 -3.49 -17.70
CA LEU A 188 -16.71 -3.97 -16.52
C LEU A 188 -15.22 -4.26 -16.82
N GLN A 189 -14.91 -4.78 -18.01
CA GLN A 189 -13.52 -4.89 -18.49
C GLN A 189 -12.82 -3.53 -18.59
N HIS A 190 -13.53 -2.50 -19.06
CA HIS A 190 -13.00 -1.14 -19.09
C HIS A 190 -12.76 -0.59 -17.67
N GLN A 191 -13.67 -0.82 -16.73
CA GLN A 191 -13.49 -0.41 -15.33
C GLN A 191 -12.25 -1.07 -14.69
N LEU A 192 -12.05 -2.37 -14.92
CA LEU A 192 -10.86 -3.07 -14.44
C LEU A 192 -9.56 -2.45 -14.98
N SER A 193 -9.52 -2.05 -16.26
CA SER A 193 -8.37 -1.34 -16.83
C SER A 193 -8.06 -0.02 -16.11
N LEU A 194 -9.11 0.74 -15.73
CA LEU A 194 -8.94 1.97 -14.98
C LEU A 194 -8.40 1.72 -13.57
N ILE A 195 -8.90 0.67 -12.90
CA ILE A 195 -8.40 0.25 -11.59
C ILE A 195 -6.91 -0.07 -11.67
N THR A 196 -6.46 -0.87 -12.65
CA THR A 196 -5.03 -1.18 -12.83
C THR A 196 -4.17 0.08 -13.02
N LYS A 197 -4.64 1.05 -13.81
CA LYS A 197 -3.93 2.34 -13.99
C LYS A 197 -3.86 3.15 -12.69
N LEU A 198 -4.87 3.08 -11.85
CA LEU A 198 -4.86 3.73 -10.53
C LEU A 198 -3.85 3.05 -9.59
N GLU A 199 -3.69 1.74 -9.66
CA GLU A 199 -2.69 1.00 -8.88
C GLU A 199 -1.26 1.38 -9.27
N GLU A 200 -0.96 1.45 -10.56
CA GLU A 200 0.35 1.88 -11.05
C GLU A 200 0.70 3.30 -10.58
N LYS A 201 -0.28 4.21 -10.62
CA LYS A 201 -0.13 5.57 -10.09
C LYS A 201 0.05 5.58 -8.57
N GLY A 202 -0.70 4.74 -7.85
CA GLY A 202 -0.54 4.56 -6.41
C GLY A 202 0.85 4.06 -6.03
N ALA A 203 1.39 3.08 -6.76
CA ALA A 203 2.74 2.57 -6.56
C ALA A 203 3.82 3.64 -6.81
N THR A 204 3.65 4.42 -7.87
CA THR A 204 4.55 5.55 -8.20
C THR A 204 4.53 6.62 -7.10
N LEU A 205 3.34 6.96 -6.60
CA LEU A 205 3.18 7.91 -5.52
C LEU A 205 3.79 7.40 -4.22
N THR A 206 3.60 6.11 -3.89
CA THR A 206 4.21 5.45 -2.72
C THR A 206 5.73 5.54 -2.77
N SER A 207 6.32 5.20 -3.93
CA SER A 207 7.76 5.33 -4.18
C SER A 207 8.24 6.76 -3.98
N THR A 208 7.50 7.74 -4.50
CA THR A 208 7.85 9.17 -4.38
C THR A 208 7.81 9.62 -2.92
N VAL A 209 6.76 9.26 -2.18
CA VAL A 209 6.62 9.59 -0.75
C VAL A 209 7.74 8.93 0.07
N ASN A 210 8.01 7.64 -0.16
CA ASN A 210 9.09 6.92 0.52
C ASN A 210 10.46 7.55 0.26
N ASN A 211 10.73 7.97 -0.99
CA ASN A 211 11.97 8.67 -1.33
C ASN A 211 12.07 10.05 -0.65
N LEU A 212 10.95 10.76 -0.49
CA LEU A 212 10.91 12.04 0.22
C LEU A 212 11.08 11.87 1.74
N THR A 213 10.60 10.78 2.31
CA THR A 213 10.82 10.45 3.73
C THR A 213 12.23 9.90 3.99
N ASP A 214 12.76 9.05 3.12
CA ASP A 214 14.07 8.40 3.31
C ASP A 214 15.26 9.34 2.98
N ALA A 215 15.06 10.36 2.13
CA ALA A 215 16.09 11.37 1.86
C ALA A 215 16.09 12.56 2.84
N GLY A 216 15.12 12.62 3.78
CA GLY A 216 14.81 13.84 4.52
C GLY A 216 14.86 13.76 6.05
N VAL A 217 14.80 12.59 6.68
CA VAL A 217 14.88 12.50 8.15
C VAL A 217 16.34 12.53 8.58
N PHE A 218 16.86 13.73 8.85
CA PHE A 218 18.12 13.99 9.56
C PHE A 218 19.31 13.05 9.25
N GLY A 219 19.49 12.54 8.03
CA GLY A 219 20.60 11.63 7.70
C GLY A 219 20.51 10.21 8.30
N PHE A 220 19.31 9.68 8.55
CA PHE A 220 19.09 8.27 8.86
C PHE A 220 19.11 7.39 7.59
N THR A 221 19.49 6.11 7.74
CA THR A 221 19.59 5.09 6.70
C THR A 221 18.68 3.92 7.03
N ARG A 222 17.84 3.49 6.08
CA ARG A 222 16.87 2.41 6.29
C ARG A 222 17.51 1.02 6.31
N TYR A 223 17.06 0.18 7.23
CA TYR A 223 17.28 -1.27 7.20
C TYR A 223 16.03 -1.97 7.76
N GLY A 224 15.41 -2.84 6.95
CA GLY A 224 14.10 -3.39 7.29
C GLY A 224 13.04 -2.30 7.44
N THR A 225 12.28 -2.36 8.53
CA THR A 225 11.27 -1.35 8.90
C THR A 225 11.87 -0.14 9.61
N SER A 226 12.99 -0.31 10.30
CA SER A 226 13.65 0.71 11.11
C SER A 226 14.57 1.65 10.31
N LEU A 227 14.90 2.79 10.93
CA LEU A 227 15.82 3.80 10.40
C LEU A 227 17.01 3.97 11.36
N TYR A 228 18.24 3.96 10.85
CA TYR A 228 19.45 4.00 11.67
C TYR A 228 20.36 5.17 11.30
N ARG A 229 21.01 5.78 12.28
CA ARG A 229 22.01 6.82 12.05
C ARG A 229 23.21 6.65 12.95
N LEU A 230 24.39 6.60 12.34
CA LEU A 230 25.64 6.76 13.06
C LEU A 230 25.88 8.24 13.38
N VAL A 231 26.07 8.53 14.67
CA VAL A 231 26.38 9.85 15.17
C VAL A 231 27.84 9.88 15.62
N ASN A 232 28.66 10.64 14.91
CA ASN A 232 30.11 10.72 15.10
C ASN A 232 30.54 11.68 16.24
N VAL A 233 29.68 11.87 17.24
CA VAL A 233 29.96 12.70 18.42
C VAL A 233 30.29 11.78 19.58
N ALA A 234 31.38 12.06 20.29
CA ALA A 234 31.77 11.27 21.46
C ALA A 234 30.91 11.64 22.68
N ALA A 235 30.07 10.70 23.12
CA ALA A 235 29.13 10.87 24.23
C ALA A 235 29.20 9.65 25.17
N THR A 236 28.91 9.86 26.45
CA THR A 236 28.60 8.76 27.37
C THR A 236 27.34 8.02 26.92
N TRP A 237 27.11 6.80 27.39
CA TRP A 237 25.94 6.03 26.97
C TRP A 237 24.62 6.79 27.25
N ALA A 238 24.49 7.39 28.43
CA ALA A 238 23.31 8.18 28.79
C ALA A 238 23.17 9.47 27.95
N GLU A 239 24.28 10.16 27.67
CA GLU A 239 24.26 11.33 26.76
C GLU A 239 23.88 10.90 25.34
N ALA A 240 24.34 9.73 24.88
CA ALA A 240 24.06 9.21 23.55
C ALA A 240 22.56 8.94 23.33
N GLU A 241 21.89 8.35 24.33
CA GLU A 241 20.43 8.16 24.34
C GLU A 241 19.67 9.49 24.19
N VAL A 242 20.05 10.50 24.99
CA VAL A 242 19.45 11.85 24.89
C VAL A 242 19.72 12.45 23.51
N ASN A 243 20.92 12.29 22.95
CA ASN A 243 21.23 12.79 21.62
C ASN A 243 20.40 12.11 20.53
N CYS A 244 20.08 10.82 20.66
CA CYS A 244 19.16 10.16 19.72
C CYS A 244 17.77 10.80 19.76
N GLN A 245 17.23 11.02 20.96
CA GLN A 245 15.93 11.64 21.16
C GLN A 245 15.88 13.11 20.65
N LEU A 246 17.03 13.82 20.67
CA LEU A 246 17.15 15.16 20.09
C LEU A 246 17.13 15.15 18.55
N LEU A 247 17.53 14.04 17.91
CA LEU A 247 17.47 13.90 16.46
C LEU A 247 16.06 13.58 15.96
N HIS A 248 15.31 12.80 16.74
CA HIS A 248 13.90 12.48 16.47
C HIS A 248 13.22 12.06 17.79
N PRO A 249 11.97 12.46 18.06
CA PRO A 249 11.29 12.12 19.32
C PRO A 249 11.16 10.60 19.57
N GLU A 250 11.10 9.81 18.51
CA GLU A 250 11.01 8.33 18.57
C GLU A 250 12.37 7.64 18.38
N ALA A 251 13.47 8.40 18.28
CA ALA A 251 14.81 7.81 18.15
C ALA A 251 15.41 7.48 19.51
N HIS A 252 15.93 6.25 19.61
CA HIS A 252 16.63 5.71 20.77
C HIS A 252 17.99 5.15 20.35
N LEU A 253 18.86 4.79 21.30
CA LEU A 253 20.03 3.98 20.97
C LEU A 253 19.60 2.65 20.34
N ALA A 254 20.28 2.26 19.27
CA ALA A 254 19.85 1.15 18.43
C ALA A 254 19.78 -0.18 19.17
N THR A 255 18.75 -0.96 18.87
CA THR A 255 18.66 -2.37 19.27
C THR A 255 19.36 -3.25 18.25
N VAL A 256 19.70 -4.48 18.64
CA VAL A 256 20.27 -5.47 17.73
C VAL A 256 19.64 -6.83 18.01
N GLU A 257 18.58 -7.16 17.29
CA GLU A 257 17.77 -8.37 17.48
C GLU A 257 18.14 -9.51 16.51
N SER A 258 19.08 -9.29 15.56
CA SER A 258 19.53 -10.33 14.63
C SER A 258 20.96 -10.19 14.12
N GLU A 259 21.53 -11.29 13.60
CA GLU A 259 22.86 -11.29 12.97
C GLU A 259 22.93 -10.37 11.74
N ASN A 260 21.86 -10.30 10.95
CA ASN A 260 21.81 -9.47 9.75
C ASN A 260 21.78 -7.98 10.10
N GLU A 261 21.07 -7.62 11.17
CA GLU A 261 21.06 -6.26 11.71
C GLU A 261 22.44 -5.86 12.26
N ASN A 262 23.08 -6.76 13.01
CA ASN A 262 24.45 -6.53 13.48
C ASN A 262 25.43 -6.26 12.32
N LYS A 263 25.32 -7.04 11.22
CA LYS A 263 26.13 -6.83 10.01
C LYS A 263 25.83 -5.49 9.33
N PHE A 264 24.57 -5.08 9.31
CA PHE A 264 24.17 -3.78 8.76
C PHE A 264 24.76 -2.63 9.58
N ILE A 265 24.63 -2.66 10.90
CA ILE A 265 25.21 -1.66 11.81
C ILE A 265 26.74 -1.60 11.67
N LEU A 266 27.40 -2.76 11.60
CA LEU A 266 28.84 -2.84 11.33
C LEU A 266 29.21 -2.14 10.00
N GLY A 267 28.37 -2.24 8.98
CA GLY A 267 28.53 -1.54 7.71
C GLY A 267 28.52 -0.01 7.84
N LEU A 268 27.71 0.54 8.76
CA LEU A 268 27.70 1.97 9.08
C LEU A 268 29.02 2.38 9.78
N ILE A 269 29.48 1.57 10.73
CA ILE A 269 30.63 1.86 11.61
C ILE A 269 31.98 1.71 10.91
N LYS A 270 32.13 0.75 10.00
CA LYS A 270 33.41 0.46 9.31
C LYS A 270 34.01 1.67 8.59
N LYS A 271 33.18 2.64 8.20
CA LYS A 271 33.64 3.91 7.61
C LYS A 271 34.46 4.74 8.59
N GLU A 272 34.11 4.70 9.87
CA GLU A 272 34.68 5.53 10.93
C GLU A 272 35.75 4.81 11.75
N LYS A 273 35.78 3.47 11.72
CA LYS A 273 36.75 2.61 12.43
C LYS A 273 36.83 2.91 13.93
N LYS A 274 35.67 3.11 14.57
CA LYS A 274 35.57 3.42 16.00
C LYS A 274 34.65 2.44 16.71
N VAL A 275 34.98 2.13 17.95
CA VAL A 275 34.08 1.44 18.89
C VAL A 275 32.88 2.36 19.15
N THR A 276 31.67 1.81 19.09
CA THR A 276 30.43 2.60 18.99
C THR A 276 29.37 2.07 19.96
N TRP A 277 28.68 2.95 20.68
CA TRP A 277 27.57 2.59 21.57
C TRP A 277 26.31 2.15 20.81
N PHE A 278 25.55 1.26 21.42
CA PHE A 278 24.16 0.94 21.07
C PHE A 278 23.35 0.65 22.35
N GLY A 279 22.05 0.38 22.22
CA GLY A 279 21.05 0.54 23.28
C GLY A 279 21.00 -0.53 24.35
N GLY A 280 22.03 -1.38 24.45
CA GLY A 280 22.12 -2.46 25.43
C GLY A 280 22.63 -2.01 26.79
N SER A 281 21.98 -2.46 27.88
CA SER A 281 22.47 -2.29 29.25
C SER A 281 21.91 -3.34 30.22
N ASP A 282 22.67 -3.68 31.25
CA ASP A 282 22.23 -4.49 32.40
C ASP A 282 22.33 -3.76 33.75
N ALA A 283 22.51 -2.43 33.74
CA ALA A 283 22.67 -1.58 34.93
C ALA A 283 21.53 -1.68 35.97
N VAL A 284 20.36 -2.20 35.57
CA VAL A 284 19.22 -2.45 36.47
C VAL A 284 19.40 -3.75 37.26
N THR A 285 19.97 -4.78 36.64
CA THR A 285 20.15 -6.11 37.24
C THR A 285 21.31 -6.79 36.53
N GLU A 286 22.44 -6.87 37.22
CA GLU A 286 23.69 -7.49 36.75
C GLU A 286 23.44 -8.84 36.07
N GLY A 287 23.98 -8.99 34.86
CA GLY A 287 23.81 -10.20 34.04
C GLY A 287 22.45 -10.33 33.34
N GLN A 288 21.53 -9.36 33.49
CA GLN A 288 20.27 -9.30 32.73
C GLN A 288 20.24 -8.15 31.72
N TRP A 289 20.83 -8.39 30.56
CA TRP A 289 20.89 -7.44 29.45
C TRP A 289 19.52 -7.14 28.83
N ARG A 290 19.22 -5.83 28.73
CA ARG A 290 17.96 -5.30 28.19
C ARG A 290 18.23 -4.17 27.20
N TRP A 291 17.30 -4.04 26.26
CA TRP A 291 17.21 -2.87 25.39
C TRP A 291 16.50 -1.72 26.11
N TRP A 292 16.58 -0.51 25.55
CA TRP A 292 15.88 0.69 26.05
C TRP A 292 14.36 0.45 26.25
N ASN A 293 13.75 -0.41 25.43
CA ASN A 293 12.33 -0.79 25.50
C ASN A 293 12.02 -1.87 26.56
N LYS A 294 12.99 -2.22 27.42
CA LYS A 294 12.92 -3.23 28.50
C LYS A 294 12.87 -4.68 28.05
N LYS A 295 12.85 -4.97 26.74
CA LYS A 295 12.95 -6.34 26.22
C LYS A 295 14.32 -6.92 26.58
N LEU A 296 14.35 -8.20 26.95
CA LEU A 296 15.58 -8.96 27.16
C LEU A 296 16.27 -9.22 25.83
N PHE A 297 17.60 -9.35 25.85
CA PHE A 297 18.35 -9.76 24.67
C PHE A 297 17.91 -11.16 24.22
N THR A 298 17.51 -11.26 22.95
CA THR A 298 17.19 -12.52 22.26
C THR A 298 18.31 -12.94 21.31
N TYR A 299 19.15 -11.98 20.92
CA TYR A 299 20.34 -12.15 20.10
C TYR A 299 21.54 -11.52 20.81
N THR A 300 22.69 -12.17 20.72
CA THR A 300 23.95 -11.67 21.27
C THR A 300 25.10 -11.93 20.31
N ASN A 301 26.06 -10.99 20.24
CA ASN A 301 27.29 -11.19 19.47
C ASN A 301 28.55 -10.80 20.26
N TRP A 302 28.60 -11.18 21.54
CA TRP A 302 29.73 -10.96 22.42
C TRP A 302 31.08 -11.39 21.83
N GLY A 303 32.11 -10.59 22.14
CA GLY A 303 33.50 -10.94 21.91
C GLY A 303 33.94 -12.14 22.75
N ALA A 304 35.08 -12.71 22.40
CA ALA A 304 35.64 -13.82 23.18
C ALA A 304 35.98 -13.33 24.60
N GLY A 305 35.36 -13.94 25.61
CA GLY A 305 35.54 -13.58 27.01
C GLY A 305 34.48 -12.61 27.56
N GLN A 306 33.59 -12.08 26.72
CA GLN A 306 32.58 -11.09 27.12
C GLN A 306 31.16 -11.66 27.32
N PRO A 307 30.32 -11.03 28.16
CA PRO A 307 30.65 -9.91 29.05
C PRO A 307 31.49 -10.37 30.26
N ASP A 308 32.45 -9.56 30.71
CA ASP A 308 33.41 -9.89 31.77
C ASP A 308 33.28 -9.04 33.04
N ASP A 309 32.41 -8.02 33.04
CA ASP A 309 32.20 -7.06 34.13
C ASP A 309 33.53 -6.58 34.72
N HIS A 310 34.48 -6.25 33.85
CA HIS A 310 35.85 -6.04 34.28
C HIS A 310 35.98 -4.86 35.27
N LYS A 311 36.47 -5.17 36.48
CA LYS A 311 36.60 -4.27 37.64
C LYS A 311 35.28 -3.78 38.23
N THR A 312 34.17 -4.47 37.97
CA THR A 312 32.81 -4.19 38.44
C THR A 312 32.28 -2.82 37.97
N GLY A 313 31.28 -2.82 37.09
CA GLY A 313 30.58 -1.64 36.59
C GLY A 313 30.65 -1.42 35.07
N GLU A 314 30.71 -2.48 34.27
CA GLU A 314 30.71 -2.41 32.80
C GLU A 314 29.31 -2.53 32.18
N ASP A 315 28.31 -1.80 32.69
CA ASP A 315 26.90 -2.09 32.43
C ASP A 315 26.33 -1.68 31.04
N CYS A 316 27.16 -1.30 30.07
CA CYS A 316 26.73 -0.74 28.78
C CYS A 316 27.41 -1.42 27.59
N VAL A 317 26.66 -1.68 26.50
CA VAL A 317 27.20 -2.43 25.34
C VAL A 317 27.73 -1.51 24.25
N ASP A 318 28.96 -1.76 23.81
CA ASP A 318 29.52 -1.23 22.58
C ASP A 318 29.83 -2.33 21.54
N ILE A 319 29.87 -1.92 20.27
CA ILE A 319 30.25 -2.77 19.15
C ILE A 319 31.65 -2.38 18.66
N LEU A 320 32.51 -3.38 18.56
CA LEU A 320 33.89 -3.29 18.08
C LEU A 320 33.94 -3.26 16.54
N THR A 321 35.09 -2.90 15.98
CA THR A 321 35.26 -2.73 14.52
C THR A 321 35.18 -4.04 13.72
N ASP A 322 35.24 -5.19 14.37
CA ASP A 322 35.01 -6.52 13.80
C ASP A 322 33.55 -6.97 13.90
N GLY A 323 32.71 -6.18 14.57
CA GLY A 323 31.28 -6.43 14.78
C GLY A 323 30.95 -7.21 16.05
N LYS A 324 31.95 -7.55 16.88
CA LYS A 324 31.76 -8.20 18.19
C LYS A 324 31.40 -7.18 19.27
N TRP A 325 30.69 -7.64 20.29
CA TRP A 325 30.20 -6.78 21.38
C TRP A 325 31.13 -6.84 22.58
N ASN A 326 31.20 -5.73 23.30
CA ASN A 326 31.90 -5.59 24.57
C ASN A 326 30.94 -4.93 25.55
N ASP A 327 30.90 -5.41 26.78
CA ASP A 327 30.41 -4.64 27.92
C ASP A 327 31.49 -3.61 28.26
N SER A 328 31.09 -2.42 28.71
CA SER A 328 32.02 -1.33 28.96
C SER A 328 31.45 -0.33 29.96
N PRO A 329 32.32 0.39 30.69
CA PRO A 329 31.90 1.45 31.58
C PRO A 329 31.08 2.50 30.82
N CYS A 330 29.84 2.72 31.25
CA CYS A 330 28.89 3.62 30.59
C CYS A 330 29.38 5.07 30.47
N ASN A 331 30.40 5.46 31.26
CA ASN A 331 30.99 6.79 31.27
C ASN A 331 32.04 7.01 30.15
N TYR A 332 32.40 5.99 29.37
CA TYR A 332 33.25 6.16 28.21
C TYR A 332 32.55 6.98 27.13
N LYS A 333 33.32 7.88 26.50
CA LYS A 333 32.81 8.73 25.41
C LYS A 333 33.07 8.08 24.06
N ARG A 334 32.01 7.68 23.37
CA ARG A 334 32.09 7.02 22.07
C ARG A 334 31.05 7.58 21.09
N PRO A 335 31.25 7.43 19.76
CA PRO A 335 30.18 7.51 18.79
C PRO A 335 29.05 6.54 19.13
N PHE A 336 27.87 6.77 18.58
CA PHE A 336 26.69 5.95 18.88
C PHE A 336 25.77 5.78 17.67
N ILE A 337 25.00 4.70 17.66
CA ILE A 337 23.97 4.45 16.64
C ILE A 337 22.59 4.76 17.23
N CYS A 338 21.85 5.63 16.56
CA CYS A 338 20.44 5.85 16.84
C CYS A 338 19.57 5.02 15.91
N GLU A 339 18.43 4.56 16.42
CA GLU A 339 17.39 3.85 15.70
C GLU A 339 16.04 4.53 15.94
N ILE A 340 15.25 4.70 14.88
CA ILE A 340 13.81 4.92 14.98
C ILE A 340 13.16 3.58 14.62
N ASP A 341 12.66 2.90 15.64
CA ASP A 341 11.96 1.62 15.47
C ASP A 341 10.58 1.91 14.85
N SER A 342 10.23 1.15 13.82
CA SER A 342 8.93 1.25 13.13
C SER A 342 8.16 -0.08 13.16
N ALA A 343 8.57 -1.03 14.00
CA ALA A 343 7.97 -2.35 14.15
C ALA A 343 6.81 -2.39 15.14
#